data_AF-W8JLX2-F1
#
_entry.id   AF-W8JLX2-F1
#
_cell.length_a   1.000
_cell.length_b   1.000
_cell.length_c   1.000
_cell.angle_alpha   90.00
_cell.angle_beta   90.00
_cell.angle_gamma   90.00
#
_symmetry.space_group_name_H-M   'P 1'
#
loop_
_entity.id
_entity.type
_entity.pdbx_description
1 polymer ?
#
loop_
_entity_poly.entity_id
_entity_poly.type
_entity_poly.pdbx_seq_one_letter_code
_entity_poly.pdbx_strand_id
1 'polypeptide(L)'
;MITPLPPYFVSLPVSEQSKMSWRGKVYLCVISVFLIISIVGCVSALSLGLPPILVILSLVLFLLFSGALLVVLSNVGQKLLDSYSSLSMLPESETSLPKPFLYVLREVYPRVFLDFCIEKQVTIQDLRSVLTALTTGNMDVVSGDTRNKVDSFGLQRLQKENLSDLPPLEAVLIQNCPWQFVMKFISLGDYVYEQSGMTPEVYWTQSMSHGSGLHVFNHFTWLFSHVVTQDEYEQLLSNVGSERILASQDDLLKSLAERMKIQLNNTRSNLSDAQKDELRSRIICDPQGLLFYLLHLGVNWEQIQLFRQLPFDCAYLFSLYDFEINEVIDKISESSPEYDPEIALLTWSDGDPLEIAEERRQQGVL
;
A
#
# COMPACT_ATOMS: atom_id res chain seq x y z
N MET A 1 -28.17 -23.54 4.13
CA MET A 1 -28.23 -23.33 2.66
C MET A 1 -28.43 -21.84 2.44
N ILE A 2 -27.35 -21.12 2.20
CA ILE A 2 -27.35 -19.67 1.98
C ILE A 2 -27.06 -19.47 0.49
N THR A 3 -27.97 -18.80 -0.19
CA THR A 3 -27.92 -18.46 -1.61
C THR A 3 -26.84 -17.40 -1.88
N PRO A 4 -26.00 -17.55 -2.92
CA PRO A 4 -25.10 -16.49 -3.35
C PRO A 4 -25.88 -15.36 -4.03
N LEU A 5 -25.47 -14.11 -3.76
CA LEU A 5 -25.96 -12.90 -4.43
C LEU A 5 -25.43 -12.84 -5.88
N PRO A 6 -26.21 -12.30 -6.84
CA PRO A 6 -25.85 -12.32 -8.26
C PRO A 6 -24.88 -11.18 -8.64
N PRO A 7 -23.98 -11.40 -9.62
CA PRO A 7 -23.15 -10.34 -10.19
C PRO A 7 -23.94 -9.62 -11.29
N TYR A 8 -24.26 -8.35 -11.08
CA TYR A 8 -24.73 -7.48 -12.15
C TYR A 8 -24.09 -6.10 -12.01
N PHE A 9 -23.00 -5.88 -12.73
CA PHE A 9 -22.72 -4.60 -13.37
C PHE A 9 -22.22 -4.87 -14.80
N VAL A 10 -23.20 -4.97 -15.71
CA VAL A 10 -22.97 -4.86 -17.15
C VAL A 10 -22.73 -3.38 -17.43
N SER A 11 -21.49 -3.02 -17.74
CA SER A 11 -21.15 -1.69 -18.26
C SER A 11 -21.67 -1.56 -19.70
N LEU A 12 -22.65 -0.67 -19.91
CA LEU A 12 -23.04 -0.19 -21.24
C LEU A 12 -21.94 0.72 -21.83
N PRO A 13 -21.80 0.80 -23.16
CA PRO A 13 -20.70 1.50 -23.81
C PRO A 13 -20.89 3.01 -23.66
N VAL A 14 -19.86 3.67 -23.13
CA VAL A 14 -19.78 5.12 -23.07
C VAL A 14 -19.63 5.65 -24.48
N SER A 15 -20.68 6.32 -24.95
CA SER A 15 -20.71 7.07 -26.20
C SER A 15 -19.56 8.08 -26.29
N GLU A 16 -18.95 8.20 -27.47
CA GLU A 16 -18.06 9.28 -27.86
C GLU A 16 -18.71 10.66 -27.60
N GLN A 17 -18.43 11.25 -26.44
CA GLN A 17 -18.70 12.66 -26.16
C GLN A 17 -17.38 13.39 -25.94
N SER A 18 -16.98 14.13 -26.98
CA SER A 18 -16.06 15.27 -27.00
C SER A 18 -14.88 15.20 -26.01
N LYS A 19 -13.67 14.96 -26.53
CA LYS A 19 -12.37 15.12 -25.85
C LYS A 19 -12.11 16.58 -25.46
N MET A 20 -12.92 17.11 -24.55
CA MET A 20 -12.57 18.29 -23.78
C MET A 20 -11.85 17.79 -22.54
N SER A 21 -10.55 18.10 -22.45
CA SER A 21 -9.71 17.79 -21.29
C SER A 21 -10.49 18.07 -20.00
N TRP A 22 -10.41 17.19 -19.00
CA TRP A 22 -11.06 17.38 -17.69
C TRP A 22 -10.76 18.78 -17.10
N ARG A 23 -9.59 19.34 -17.42
CA ARG A 23 -9.19 20.73 -17.14
C ARG A 23 -10.16 21.78 -17.71
N GLY A 24 -10.58 21.62 -18.95
CA GLY A 24 -11.56 22.50 -19.60
C GLY A 24 -12.96 22.39 -18.99
N LYS A 25 -13.35 21.18 -18.55
CA LYS A 25 -14.65 20.95 -17.90
C LYS A 25 -14.71 21.60 -16.52
N VAL A 26 -13.67 21.45 -15.70
CA VAL A 26 -13.57 22.11 -14.39
C VAL A 26 -13.54 23.63 -14.54
N TYR A 27 -12.75 24.16 -15.48
CA TYR A 27 -12.67 25.60 -15.71
C TYR A 27 -14.00 26.21 -16.16
N LEU A 28 -14.71 25.54 -17.08
CA LEU A 28 -16.05 25.95 -17.50
C LEU A 28 -17.08 25.88 -16.37
N CYS A 29 -16.99 24.87 -15.50
CA CYS A 29 -17.88 24.71 -14.36
C CYS A 29 -17.67 25.82 -13.31
N VAL A 30 -16.42 26.17 -13.03
CA VAL A 30 -16.09 27.28 -12.13
C VAL A 30 -16.62 28.60 -12.72
N ILE A 31 -16.35 28.88 -13.99
CA ILE A 31 -16.85 30.10 -14.66
C ILE A 31 -18.38 30.17 -14.66
N SER A 32 -19.07 29.06 -14.93
CA SER A 32 -20.54 29.05 -14.99
C SER A 32 -21.16 29.31 -13.61
N VAL A 33 -20.62 28.72 -12.54
CA VAL A 33 -21.06 28.99 -11.16
C VAL A 33 -20.85 30.47 -10.80
N PHE A 34 -19.70 31.04 -11.17
CA PHE A 34 -19.42 32.47 -10.94
C PHE A 34 -20.36 33.41 -11.69
N LEU A 35 -20.68 33.10 -12.95
CA LEU A 35 -21.65 33.86 -13.75
C LEU A 35 -23.04 33.83 -13.10
N ILE A 36 -23.48 32.66 -12.63
CA ILE A 36 -24.78 32.50 -11.98
C ILE A 36 -24.85 33.34 -10.70
N ILE A 37 -23.83 33.26 -9.83
CA ILE A 37 -23.78 34.03 -8.58
C ILE A 37 -23.80 35.54 -8.87
N SER A 38 -23.07 35.99 -9.90
CA SER A 38 -23.03 37.40 -10.30
C SER A 38 -24.38 37.90 -10.78
N ILE A 39 -25.08 37.12 -11.62
CA ILE A 39 -26.41 37.46 -12.14
C ILE A 39 -27.43 37.52 -10.99
N VAL A 40 -27.43 36.51 -10.11
CA VAL A 40 -28.33 36.46 -8.94
C VAL A 40 -28.06 37.63 -8.00
N GLY A 41 -26.80 37.99 -7.77
CA GLY A 41 -26.42 39.15 -6.96
C GLY A 41 -26.92 40.47 -7.56
N CYS A 42 -26.74 40.67 -8.87
CA CYS A 42 -27.23 41.87 -9.57
C CYS A 42 -28.75 42.00 -9.53
N VAL A 43 -29.49 40.91 -9.78
CA VAL A 43 -30.95 40.90 -9.74
C VAL A 43 -31.46 41.20 -8.33
N SER A 44 -30.80 40.64 -7.31
CA SER A 44 -31.15 40.86 -5.90
C SER A 44 -30.83 42.29 -5.44
N ALA A 45 -29.73 42.89 -5.93
CA ALA A 45 -29.39 44.28 -5.62
C ALA A 45 -30.36 45.29 -6.27
N LEU A 46 -30.84 44.97 -7.48
CA LEU A 46 -31.85 45.77 -8.19
C LEU A 46 -33.23 45.68 -7.52
N SER A 47 -33.63 44.52 -6.99
CA SER A 47 -34.91 44.36 -6.28
C SER A 47 -34.93 45.08 -4.92
N LEU A 48 -33.76 45.30 -4.31
CA LEU A 48 -33.59 46.04 -3.05
C LEU A 48 -33.51 47.57 -3.23
N GLY A 49 -33.62 48.09 -4.46
CA GLY A 49 -33.67 49.54 -4.73
C GLY A 49 -32.35 50.27 -4.47
N LEU A 50 -31.22 49.57 -4.49
CA LEU A 50 -29.90 50.18 -4.32
C LEU A 50 -29.60 51.15 -5.46
N PRO A 51 -28.97 52.31 -5.19
CA PRO A 51 -28.61 53.26 -6.23
C PRO A 51 -27.63 52.62 -7.23
N PRO A 52 -27.76 52.90 -8.54
CA PRO A 52 -26.99 52.24 -9.59
C PRO A 52 -25.47 52.28 -9.38
N ILE A 53 -24.97 53.36 -8.76
CA ILE A 53 -23.54 53.57 -8.49
C ILE A 53 -23.00 52.52 -7.51
N LEU A 54 -23.76 52.12 -6.48
CA LEU A 54 -23.33 51.10 -5.53
C LEU A 54 -23.30 49.71 -6.17
N VAL A 55 -24.27 49.43 -7.06
CA VAL A 55 -24.30 48.17 -7.82
C VAL A 55 -23.07 48.07 -8.73
N ILE A 56 -22.77 49.14 -9.48
CA ILE A 56 -21.58 49.19 -10.36
C ILE A 56 -20.29 49.03 -9.55
N LEU A 57 -20.15 49.73 -8.42
CA LEU A 57 -18.96 49.64 -7.57
C LEU A 57 -18.78 48.22 -7.00
N SER A 58 -19.86 47.60 -6.55
CA SER A 58 -19.83 46.21 -6.05
C SER A 58 -19.43 45.21 -7.13
N LEU A 59 -19.91 45.41 -8.36
CA LEU A 59 -19.58 44.55 -9.50
C LEU A 59 -18.11 44.70 -9.91
N VAL A 60 -17.58 45.92 -9.93
CA VAL A 60 -16.17 46.18 -10.20
C VAL A 60 -15.28 45.55 -9.13
N LEU A 61 -15.60 45.71 -7.85
CA LEU A 61 -14.86 45.08 -6.76
C LEU A 61 -14.93 43.55 -6.86
N PHE A 62 -16.10 42.99 -7.15
CA PHE A 62 -16.27 41.54 -7.32
C PHE A 62 -15.44 40.99 -8.49
N LEU A 63 -15.40 41.70 -9.62
CA LEU A 63 -14.55 41.32 -10.77
C LEU A 63 -13.05 41.37 -10.44
N LEU A 64 -12.62 42.37 -9.67
CA LEU A 64 -11.22 42.48 -9.23
C LEU A 64 -10.85 41.35 -8.25
N PHE A 65 -11.68 41.07 -7.26
CA PHE A 65 -11.43 40.00 -6.29
C PHE A 65 -11.51 38.61 -6.91
N SER A 66 -12.47 38.37 -7.82
CA SER A 66 -12.57 37.10 -8.54
C SER A 66 -11.39 36.88 -9.48
N GLY A 67 -10.92 37.93 -10.18
CA GLY A 67 -9.70 37.89 -10.98
C GLY A 67 -8.47 37.54 -10.14
N ALA A 68 -8.30 38.17 -8.98
CA ALA A 68 -7.21 37.86 -8.06
C ALA A 68 -7.30 36.42 -7.51
N LEU A 69 -8.50 35.96 -7.13
CA LEU A 69 -8.72 34.60 -6.65
C LEU A 69 -8.43 33.55 -7.74
N LEU A 70 -8.82 33.81 -8.99
CA LEU A 70 -8.51 32.96 -10.14
C LEU A 70 -7.01 32.88 -10.40
N VAL A 71 -6.27 33.98 -10.28
CA VAL A 71 -4.80 33.97 -10.42
C VAL A 71 -4.14 33.17 -9.29
N VAL A 72 -4.62 33.32 -8.05
CA VAL A 72 -4.11 32.54 -6.91
C VAL A 72 -4.42 31.06 -7.08
N LEU A 73 -5.66 30.70 -7.44
CA LEU A 73 -6.06 29.31 -7.72
C LEU A 73 -5.33 28.74 -8.93
N SER A 74 -5.07 29.54 -9.96
CA SER A 74 -4.24 29.16 -11.12
C SER A 74 -2.80 28.87 -10.71
N ASN A 75 -2.20 29.71 -9.87
CA ASN A 75 -0.82 29.55 -9.42
C ASN A 75 -0.65 28.39 -8.43
N VAL A 76 -1.59 28.21 -7.50
CA VAL A 76 -1.62 27.06 -6.58
C VAL A 76 -1.92 25.79 -7.37
N GLY A 77 -2.87 25.86 -8.30
CA GLY A 77 -3.20 24.80 -9.24
C GLY A 77 -1.99 24.39 -10.06
N GLN A 78 -1.27 25.33 -10.68
CA GLN A 78 -0.04 25.07 -11.44
C GLN A 78 1.05 24.47 -10.57
N LYS A 79 1.29 24.95 -9.34
CA LYS A 79 2.30 24.35 -8.45
C LYS A 79 1.97 22.92 -8.05
N LEU A 80 0.70 22.64 -7.76
CA LEU A 80 0.24 21.27 -7.50
C LEU A 80 0.33 20.42 -8.78
N LEU A 81 -0.04 20.99 -9.93
CA LEU A 81 0.03 20.32 -11.22
C LEU A 81 1.47 20.08 -11.68
N ASP A 82 2.44 20.93 -11.36
CA ASP A 82 3.87 20.74 -11.65
C ASP A 82 4.44 19.62 -10.77
N SER A 83 3.95 19.50 -9.52
CA SER A 83 4.26 18.38 -8.63
C SER A 83 3.69 17.04 -9.14
N TYR A 84 2.51 17.08 -9.78
CA TYR A 84 1.85 15.91 -10.39
C TYR A 84 2.30 15.61 -11.83
N SER A 85 2.67 16.62 -12.63
CA SER A 85 3.02 16.49 -14.06
C SER A 85 4.50 16.16 -14.28
N SER A 86 5.35 16.46 -13.30
CA SER A 86 6.71 15.89 -13.23
C SER A 86 6.72 14.35 -13.19
N LEU A 87 5.61 13.70 -12.83
CA LEU A 87 5.41 12.25 -12.97
C LEU A 87 4.91 11.83 -14.36
N SER A 88 4.08 12.66 -15.03
CA SER A 88 3.63 12.39 -16.41
C SER A 88 4.71 12.64 -17.46
N MET A 89 5.83 13.28 -17.06
CA MET A 89 7.04 13.46 -17.86
C MET A 89 8.20 12.56 -17.40
N LEU A 90 7.90 11.42 -16.77
CA LEU A 90 8.81 10.29 -16.90
C LEU A 90 8.81 9.93 -18.39
N PRO A 91 9.93 10.06 -19.12
CA PRO A 91 9.99 9.52 -20.47
C PRO A 91 9.54 8.06 -20.41
N GLU A 92 8.82 7.58 -21.42
CA GLU A 92 8.59 6.13 -21.63
C GLU A 92 9.92 5.38 -21.91
N SER A 93 11.05 5.86 -21.40
CA SER A 93 12.23 5.03 -21.23
C SER A 93 11.86 3.94 -20.25
N GLU A 94 12.01 2.69 -20.68
CA GLU A 94 11.97 1.51 -19.83
C GLU A 94 12.83 1.77 -18.58
N THR A 95 12.18 2.11 -17.46
CA THR A 95 12.84 2.20 -16.17
C THR A 95 12.96 0.79 -15.64
N SER A 96 14.09 0.45 -15.02
CA SER A 96 14.25 -0.88 -14.42
C SER A 96 13.38 -1.12 -13.18
N LEU A 97 12.79 -0.05 -12.64
CA LEU A 97 11.84 -0.08 -11.54
C LEU A 97 10.46 0.36 -12.01
N PRO A 98 9.37 -0.26 -11.52
CA PRO A 98 8.01 0.13 -11.86
C PRO A 98 7.69 1.52 -11.33
N LYS A 99 6.86 2.25 -12.09
CA LYS A 99 6.39 3.60 -11.71
C LYS A 99 5.76 3.67 -10.30
N PRO A 100 4.93 2.71 -9.87
CA PRO A 100 4.34 2.72 -8.54
C PRO A 100 5.40 2.67 -7.43
N PHE A 101 6.42 1.83 -7.59
CA PHE A 101 7.51 1.75 -6.63
C PHE A 101 8.41 3.01 -6.65
N LEU A 102 8.63 3.63 -7.82
CA LEU A 102 9.31 4.92 -7.90
C LEU A 102 8.54 6.02 -7.15
N TYR A 103 7.21 5.96 -7.10
CA TYR A 103 6.40 6.88 -6.29
C TYR A 103 6.65 6.66 -4.79
N VAL A 104 6.71 5.41 -4.33
CA VAL A 104 7.09 5.08 -2.95
C VAL A 104 8.48 5.65 -2.61
N LEU A 105 9.46 5.46 -3.50
CA LEU A 105 10.81 6.01 -3.30
C LEU A 105 10.82 7.53 -3.21
N ARG A 106 9.99 8.23 -4.00
CA ARG A 106 9.87 9.69 -3.95
C ARG A 106 9.37 10.20 -2.61
N GLU A 107 8.45 9.49 -1.98
CA GLU A 107 7.86 9.90 -0.69
C GLU A 107 8.80 9.59 0.48
N VAL A 108 9.64 8.56 0.35
CA VAL A 108 10.45 8.03 1.46
C VAL A 108 11.93 8.47 1.39
N TYR A 109 12.49 8.61 0.19
CA TYR A 109 13.90 8.94 -0.02
C TYR A 109 14.10 10.34 -0.61
N PRO A 110 15.26 10.97 -0.35
CA PRO A 110 15.64 12.21 -1.03
C PRO A 110 15.63 12.05 -2.55
N ARG A 111 15.23 13.13 -3.24
CA ARG A 111 15.07 13.16 -4.69
C ARG A 111 16.32 12.69 -5.46
N VAL A 112 17.52 12.88 -4.92
CA VAL A 112 18.76 12.43 -5.57
C VAL A 112 18.80 10.92 -5.80
N PHE A 113 18.20 10.11 -4.92
CA PHE A 113 18.13 8.66 -5.09
C PHE A 113 17.12 8.28 -6.17
N LEU A 114 16.01 9.02 -6.26
CA LEU A 114 15.04 8.85 -7.34
C LEU A 114 15.66 9.19 -8.70
N ASP A 115 16.34 10.34 -8.78
CA ASP A 115 17.04 10.77 -10.00
C ASP A 115 18.10 9.74 -10.41
N PHE A 116 18.84 9.19 -9.44
CA PHE A 116 19.78 8.10 -9.69
C PHE A 116 19.10 6.87 -10.30
N CYS A 117 17.96 6.45 -9.74
CA CYS A 117 17.23 5.29 -10.23
C CYS A 117 16.75 5.44 -11.66
N ILE A 118 16.23 6.62 -12.00
CA ILE A 118 15.69 6.93 -13.32
C ILE A 118 16.82 7.13 -14.34
N GLU A 119 17.79 8.00 -14.04
CA GLU A 119 18.86 8.37 -14.97
C GLU A 119 19.80 7.20 -15.29
N LYS A 120 19.99 6.27 -14.35
CA LYS A 120 20.95 5.16 -14.47
C LYS A 120 20.32 3.79 -14.59
N GLN A 121 18.98 3.71 -14.73
CA GLN A 121 18.26 2.44 -14.85
C GLN A 121 18.72 1.44 -13.77
N VAL A 122 18.57 1.87 -12.52
CA VAL A 122 19.04 1.14 -11.34
C VAL A 122 18.01 0.07 -11.01
N THR A 123 18.45 -1.19 -10.91
CA THR A 123 17.57 -2.27 -10.44
C THR A 123 17.39 -2.20 -8.92
N ILE A 124 16.47 -2.99 -8.36
CA ILE A 124 16.31 -3.04 -6.90
C ILE A 124 17.58 -3.56 -6.21
N GLN A 125 18.28 -4.50 -6.83
CA GLN A 125 19.55 -5.06 -6.37
C GLN A 125 20.67 -4.01 -6.38
N ASP A 126 20.76 -3.23 -7.45
CA ASP A 126 21.70 -2.13 -7.55
C ASP A 126 21.46 -1.14 -6.41
N LEU A 127 20.21 -0.70 -6.22
CA LEU A 127 19.83 0.25 -5.18
C LEU A 127 20.17 -0.27 -3.78
N ARG A 128 19.86 -1.55 -3.50
CA ARG A 128 20.19 -2.23 -2.23
C ARG A 128 21.70 -2.19 -1.97
N SER A 129 22.51 -2.54 -2.98
CA SER A 129 23.97 -2.56 -2.84
C SER A 129 24.55 -1.15 -2.62
N VAL A 130 24.02 -0.14 -3.31
CA VAL A 130 24.47 1.25 -3.19
C VAL A 130 24.11 1.81 -1.82
N LEU A 131 22.88 1.63 -1.34
CA LEU A 131 22.47 2.08 -0.01
C LEU A 131 23.31 1.43 1.10
N THR A 132 23.58 0.13 0.96
CA THR A 132 24.45 -0.60 1.91
C THR A 132 25.88 -0.06 1.89
N ALA A 133 26.44 0.14 0.70
CA ALA A 133 27.79 0.67 0.53
C ALA A 133 27.93 2.11 1.06
N LEU A 134 26.93 2.96 0.84
CA LEU A 134 26.88 4.32 1.37
C LEU A 134 26.80 4.31 2.90
N THR A 135 25.97 3.45 3.48
CA THR A 135 25.81 3.34 4.94
C THR A 135 27.06 2.81 5.64
N THR A 136 27.72 1.81 5.02
CA THR A 136 28.96 1.21 5.55
C THR A 136 30.23 1.99 5.20
N GLY A 137 30.13 2.96 4.29
CA GLY A 137 31.27 3.68 3.74
C GLY A 137 32.17 2.84 2.82
N ASN A 138 31.73 1.64 2.42
CA ASN A 138 32.52 0.71 1.63
C ASN A 138 31.90 0.46 0.24
N MET A 139 32.42 1.19 -0.75
CA MET A 139 32.01 1.04 -2.15
C MET A 139 32.59 -0.19 -2.85
N ASP A 140 33.50 -0.95 -2.22
CA ASP A 140 34.07 -2.16 -2.81
C ASP A 140 33.10 -3.35 -2.77
N VAL A 141 32.02 -3.24 -2.00
CA VAL A 141 30.92 -4.23 -1.95
C VAL A 141 30.01 -4.13 -3.19
N VAL A 142 30.09 -3.03 -3.93
CA VAL A 142 29.25 -2.76 -5.10
C VAL A 142 29.82 -3.43 -6.34
N SER A 143 28.96 -4.07 -7.14
CA SER A 143 29.37 -4.72 -8.39
C SER A 143 30.00 -3.71 -9.38
N GLY A 144 30.83 -4.19 -10.31
CA GLY A 144 31.51 -3.31 -11.28
C GLY A 144 30.52 -2.47 -12.12
N ASP A 145 29.41 -3.07 -12.55
CA ASP A 145 28.40 -2.38 -13.36
C ASP A 145 27.65 -1.33 -12.53
N THR A 146 27.25 -1.68 -11.31
CA THR A 146 26.60 -0.74 -10.39
C THR A 146 27.55 0.40 -10.00
N ARG A 147 28.85 0.12 -9.84
CA ARG A 147 29.87 1.14 -9.55
C ARG A 147 30.01 2.12 -10.71
N ASN A 148 30.02 1.64 -11.96
CA ASN A 148 30.00 2.49 -13.15
C ASN A 148 28.76 3.39 -13.20
N LYS A 149 27.58 2.87 -12.80
CA LYS A 149 26.35 3.67 -12.67
C LYS A 149 26.53 4.80 -11.64
N VAL A 150 27.06 4.48 -10.46
CA VAL A 150 27.31 5.45 -9.38
C VAL A 150 28.33 6.52 -9.80
N ASP A 151 29.46 6.11 -10.38
CA ASP A 151 30.52 7.03 -10.80
C ASP A 151 30.04 7.98 -11.89
N SER A 152 29.28 7.46 -12.86
CA SER A 152 28.71 8.28 -13.94
C SER A 152 27.56 9.19 -13.50
N PHE A 153 26.92 8.92 -12.35
CA PHE A 153 25.92 9.80 -11.75
C PHE A 153 26.56 10.88 -10.86
N GLY A 154 27.67 10.49 -10.20
CA GLY A 154 28.44 11.29 -9.28
C GLY A 154 28.18 10.88 -7.83
N LEU A 155 29.06 10.04 -7.27
CA LEU A 155 29.01 9.57 -5.87
C LEU A 155 28.86 10.71 -4.86
N GLN A 156 29.50 11.84 -5.10
CA GLN A 156 29.42 13.03 -4.23
C GLN A 156 28.00 13.58 -4.10
N ARG A 157 27.12 13.37 -5.09
CA ARG A 157 25.70 13.78 -5.00
C ARG A 157 24.96 12.91 -3.99
N LEU A 158 25.22 11.60 -4.00
CA LEU A 158 24.60 10.63 -3.10
C LEU A 158 25.12 10.77 -1.66
N GLN A 159 26.41 11.06 -1.48
CA GLN A 159 27.04 11.23 -0.16
C GLN A 159 26.67 12.54 0.56
N LYS A 160 26.11 13.53 -0.16
CA LYS A 160 25.69 14.81 0.45
C LYS A 160 24.44 14.67 1.30
N GLU A 161 23.66 13.62 1.08
CA GLU A 161 22.44 13.37 1.85
C GLU A 161 22.78 12.76 3.21
N ASN A 162 21.94 13.04 4.22
CA ASN A 162 22.10 12.45 5.54
C ASN A 162 21.64 10.99 5.53
N LEU A 163 22.59 10.08 5.31
CA LEU A 163 22.32 8.63 5.22
C LEU A 163 21.79 8.03 6.53
N SER A 164 22.08 8.65 7.68
CA SER A 164 21.68 8.17 9.00
C SER A 164 20.17 8.23 9.25
N ASP A 165 19.47 9.10 8.52
CA ASP A 165 18.01 9.29 8.65
C ASP A 165 17.22 8.48 7.62
N LEU A 166 17.90 7.77 6.70
CA LEU A 166 17.23 7.01 5.66
C LEU A 166 16.71 5.68 6.22
N PRO A 167 15.43 5.33 5.97
CA PRO A 167 14.91 4.03 6.36
C PRO A 167 15.61 2.94 5.55
N PRO A 168 15.81 1.73 6.12
CA PRO A 168 16.34 0.59 5.38
C PRO A 168 15.44 0.24 4.19
N LEU A 169 16.02 -0.04 3.02
CA LEU A 169 15.27 -0.42 1.82
C LEU A 169 14.34 -1.61 2.05
N GLU A 170 14.80 -2.61 2.79
CA GLU A 170 13.98 -3.78 3.15
C GLU A 170 12.72 -3.39 3.91
N ALA A 171 12.80 -2.44 4.85
CA ALA A 171 11.62 -1.96 5.57
C ALA A 171 10.65 -1.25 4.62
N VAL A 172 11.16 -0.48 3.66
CA VAL A 172 10.33 0.19 2.65
C VAL A 172 9.63 -0.82 1.74
N LEU A 173 10.34 -1.86 1.30
CA LEU A 173 9.77 -2.94 0.48
C LEU A 173 8.67 -3.70 1.25
N ILE A 174 8.95 -4.14 2.47
CA ILE A 174 8.01 -4.89 3.32
C ILE A 174 6.74 -4.06 3.61
N GLN A 175 6.87 -2.74 3.80
CA GLN A 175 5.75 -1.86 4.11
C GLN A 175 4.87 -1.55 2.90
N ASN A 176 5.46 -1.49 1.71
CA ASN A 176 4.79 -0.94 0.52
C ASN A 176 4.45 -2.00 -0.53
N CYS A 177 5.16 -3.13 -0.55
CA CYS A 177 5.02 -4.17 -1.58
C CYS A 177 4.53 -5.49 -0.94
N PRO A 178 3.31 -5.99 -1.26
CA PRO A 178 2.75 -7.20 -0.67
C PRO A 178 3.63 -8.44 -0.90
N TRP A 179 4.13 -8.63 -2.11
CA TRP A 179 4.93 -9.80 -2.45
C TRP A 179 6.26 -9.83 -1.69
N GLN A 180 6.86 -8.67 -1.43
CA GLN A 180 8.07 -8.56 -0.62
C GLN A 180 7.80 -8.90 0.85
N PHE A 181 6.64 -8.47 1.38
CA PHE A 181 6.20 -8.89 2.72
C PHE A 181 6.05 -10.42 2.80
N VAL A 182 5.33 -11.02 1.84
CA VAL A 182 5.08 -12.47 1.80
C VAL A 182 6.39 -13.26 1.68
N MET A 183 7.27 -12.88 0.75
CA MET A 183 8.58 -13.53 0.58
C MET A 183 9.44 -13.39 1.84
N LYS A 184 9.41 -12.23 2.50
CA LYS A 184 10.12 -12.05 3.77
C LYS A 184 9.56 -12.96 4.86
N PHE A 185 8.25 -13.06 4.99
CA PHE A 185 7.58 -13.95 5.93
C PHE A 185 7.99 -15.41 5.73
N ILE A 186 7.98 -15.88 4.47
CA ILE A 186 8.38 -17.24 4.10
C ILE A 186 9.85 -17.47 4.46
N SER A 187 10.74 -16.53 4.15
CA SER A 187 12.18 -16.64 4.43
C SER A 187 12.53 -16.68 5.92
N LEU A 188 11.65 -16.15 6.78
CA LEU A 188 11.81 -16.18 8.24
C LEU A 188 11.30 -17.48 8.85
N GLY A 189 10.44 -18.23 8.15
CA GLY A 189 9.93 -19.49 8.65
C GLY A 189 11.05 -20.52 8.70
N ASP A 190 11.27 -21.09 9.89
CA ASP A 190 12.13 -22.27 10.01
C ASP A 190 11.58 -23.43 9.14
N TYR A 191 12.43 -24.42 8.85
CA TYR A 191 12.14 -25.61 8.03
C TYR A 191 11.07 -26.56 8.65
N VAL A 192 10.05 -26.04 9.35
CA VAL A 192 8.89 -26.79 9.89
C VAL A 192 8.11 -27.49 8.76
N TYR A 193 8.27 -27.04 7.50
CA TYR A 193 7.67 -27.64 6.31
C TYR A 193 8.29 -28.99 5.90
N GLU A 194 9.46 -29.41 6.41
CA GLU A 194 10.10 -30.67 5.98
C GLU A 194 9.21 -31.90 6.21
N GLN A 195 8.28 -31.82 7.16
CA GLN A 195 7.34 -32.89 7.49
C GLN A 195 6.06 -32.86 6.64
N SER A 196 5.76 -31.74 5.97
CA SER A 196 4.54 -31.59 5.14
C SER A 196 4.73 -32.09 3.71
N GLY A 197 5.99 -32.18 3.24
CA GLY A 197 6.30 -32.53 1.85
C GLY A 197 5.95 -31.44 0.83
N MET A 198 5.62 -30.23 1.29
CA MET A 198 5.31 -29.06 0.46
C MET A 198 6.54 -28.13 0.36
N THR A 199 6.58 -27.27 -0.66
CA THR A 199 7.55 -26.17 -0.66
C THR A 199 7.13 -25.10 0.38
N PRO A 200 8.08 -24.32 0.92
CA PRO A 200 7.77 -23.26 1.90
C PRO A 200 6.65 -22.33 1.45
N GLU A 201 6.68 -21.94 0.18
CA GLU A 201 5.78 -20.96 -0.38
C GLU A 201 4.35 -21.51 -0.40
N VAL A 202 4.19 -22.76 -0.84
CA VAL A 202 2.92 -23.49 -0.78
C VAL A 202 2.44 -23.62 0.65
N TYR A 203 3.31 -24.03 1.57
CA TYR A 203 2.95 -24.29 2.95
C TYR A 203 2.37 -23.06 3.65
N TRP A 204 3.01 -21.90 3.47
CA TRP A 204 2.63 -20.67 4.16
C TRP A 204 1.46 -19.94 3.51
N THR A 205 1.23 -20.12 2.20
CA THR A 205 0.14 -19.41 1.49
C THR A 205 -1.08 -20.27 1.21
N GLN A 206 -1.01 -21.60 1.33
CA GLN A 206 -2.19 -22.44 1.15
C GLN A 206 -3.21 -22.28 2.28
N SER A 207 -4.47 -22.08 1.88
CA SER A 207 -5.63 -22.27 2.74
C SER A 207 -5.78 -23.77 3.01
N MET A 208 -5.38 -24.23 4.21
CA MET A 208 -5.33 -25.65 4.59
C MET A 208 -6.71 -26.31 4.75
N SER A 209 -7.82 -25.62 4.45
CA SER A 209 -9.15 -26.22 4.55
C SER A 209 -9.98 -25.99 3.29
N HIS A 210 -10.69 -27.04 2.89
CA HIS A 210 -11.79 -27.00 1.94
C HIS A 210 -12.94 -26.10 2.48
N GLY A 211 -12.75 -24.78 2.47
CA GLY A 211 -13.81 -23.78 2.65
C GLY A 211 -13.69 -22.82 3.83
N SER A 212 -12.59 -22.77 4.60
CA SER A 212 -12.47 -21.79 5.71
C SER A 212 -11.70 -20.51 5.37
N GLY A 213 -10.98 -20.41 4.24
CA GLY A 213 -10.27 -19.18 3.86
C GLY A 213 -9.28 -18.66 4.92
N LEU A 214 -8.79 -19.54 5.80
CA LEU A 214 -7.90 -19.15 6.90
C LEU A 214 -6.46 -19.42 6.45
N HIS A 215 -5.77 -18.35 6.08
CA HIS A 215 -4.33 -18.30 5.83
C HIS A 215 -3.68 -17.36 6.85
N VAL A 216 -2.36 -17.49 7.08
CA VAL A 216 -1.64 -16.70 8.09
C VAL A 216 -1.66 -15.19 7.81
N PHE A 217 -1.76 -14.79 6.53
CA PHE A 217 -1.80 -13.41 6.09
C PHE A 217 -3.17 -12.77 6.30
N ASN A 218 -3.55 -12.49 7.54
CA ASN A 218 -4.84 -11.88 7.82
C ASN A 218 -4.78 -10.81 8.94
N HIS A 219 -5.85 -10.03 9.05
CA HIS A 219 -6.00 -8.94 10.01
C HIS A 219 -5.98 -9.40 11.47
N PHE A 220 -6.36 -10.64 11.77
CA PHE A 220 -6.27 -11.16 13.12
C PHE A 220 -4.82 -11.51 13.51
N THR A 221 -4.03 -12.06 12.59
CA THR A 221 -2.58 -12.25 12.80
C THR A 221 -1.90 -10.91 13.06
N TRP A 222 -2.31 -9.87 12.32
CA TRP A 222 -1.88 -8.50 12.59
C TRP A 222 -2.30 -8.04 14.00
N LEU A 223 -3.57 -8.19 14.38
CA LEU A 223 -4.04 -7.78 15.71
C LEU A 223 -3.31 -8.52 16.82
N PHE A 224 -3.12 -9.83 16.66
CA PHE A 224 -2.35 -10.68 17.56
C PHE A 224 -0.93 -10.17 17.73
N SER A 225 -0.21 -9.95 16.64
CA SER A 225 1.17 -9.48 16.68
C SER A 225 1.34 -8.17 17.46
N HIS A 226 0.33 -7.29 17.43
CA HIS A 226 0.38 -5.99 18.11
C HIS A 226 0.06 -6.05 19.60
N VAL A 227 -0.57 -7.13 20.08
CA VAL A 227 -1.00 -7.23 21.48
C VAL A 227 -0.20 -8.24 22.28
N VAL A 228 0.27 -9.31 21.64
CA VAL A 228 0.96 -10.41 22.31
C VAL A 228 2.40 -10.01 22.67
N THR A 229 2.83 -10.42 23.85
CA THR A 229 4.24 -10.35 24.26
C THR A 229 4.98 -11.65 23.92
N GLN A 230 6.32 -11.60 23.89
CA GLN A 230 7.11 -12.79 23.59
C GLN A 230 6.88 -13.91 24.62
N ASP A 231 6.87 -13.57 25.91
CA ASP A 231 6.64 -14.54 26.99
C ASP A 231 5.25 -15.21 26.88
N GLU A 232 4.21 -14.42 26.57
CA GLU A 232 2.86 -14.95 26.35
C GLU A 232 2.82 -15.88 25.13
N TYR A 233 3.54 -15.53 24.08
CA TYR A 233 3.63 -16.35 22.88
C TYR A 233 4.36 -17.67 23.14
N GLU A 234 5.48 -17.67 23.85
CA GLU A 234 6.21 -18.88 24.24
C GLU A 234 5.39 -19.75 25.21
N GLN A 235 4.62 -19.13 26.11
CA GLN A 235 3.67 -19.84 26.98
C GLN A 235 2.56 -20.53 26.17
N LEU A 236 2.08 -19.91 25.10
CA LEU A 236 1.12 -20.53 24.19
C LEU A 236 1.78 -21.69 23.41
N LEU A 237 3.02 -21.49 22.93
CA LEU A 237 3.74 -22.42 22.05
C LEU A 237 4.20 -23.70 22.77
N SER A 238 4.65 -23.58 24.02
CA SER A 238 4.98 -24.73 24.90
C SER A 238 3.79 -25.68 25.15
N ASN A 239 2.59 -25.23 24.78
CA ASN A 239 1.33 -25.89 25.02
C ASN A 239 0.57 -26.24 23.72
N VAL A 240 1.24 -26.39 22.59
CA VAL A 240 0.57 -26.68 21.30
C VAL A 240 0.27 -28.17 21.10
N GLY A 241 0.92 -29.05 21.87
CA GLY A 241 0.87 -30.51 21.69
C GLY A 241 -0.14 -31.31 22.51
N SER A 242 -1.01 -30.68 23.32
CA SER A 242 -2.01 -31.46 24.09
C SER A 242 -3.40 -30.84 24.04
N GLU A 243 -4.40 -31.63 23.63
CA GLU A 243 -5.81 -31.22 23.51
C GLU A 243 -6.43 -30.69 24.83
N ARG A 244 -5.78 -30.91 25.98
CA ARG A 244 -6.22 -30.44 27.30
C ARG A 244 -5.97 -28.95 27.59
N ILE A 245 -5.32 -28.25 26.67
CA ILE A 245 -4.68 -26.96 26.95
C ILE A 245 -5.64 -25.76 26.94
N LEU A 246 -6.68 -25.83 26.10
CA LEU A 246 -7.60 -24.70 25.88
C LEU A 246 -8.39 -24.29 27.12
N ALA A 247 -8.67 -25.20 28.05
CA ALA A 247 -9.35 -24.87 29.31
C ALA A 247 -8.42 -24.20 30.34
N SER A 248 -7.11 -24.46 30.27
CA SER A 248 -6.14 -23.94 31.26
C SER A 248 -5.60 -22.56 30.93
N GLN A 249 -5.73 -22.10 29.68
CA GLN A 249 -5.25 -20.80 29.20
C GLN A 249 -6.39 -19.84 28.81
N ASP A 250 -7.63 -20.18 29.11
CA ASP A 250 -8.82 -19.41 28.76
C ASP A 250 -8.73 -17.94 29.21
N ASP A 251 -8.15 -17.67 30.38
CA ASP A 251 -7.93 -16.32 30.89
C ASP A 251 -6.93 -15.51 30.05
N LEU A 252 -5.82 -16.13 29.61
CA LEU A 252 -4.85 -15.48 28.71
C LEU A 252 -5.49 -15.20 27.35
N LEU A 253 -6.23 -16.16 26.81
CA LEU A 253 -6.92 -16.03 25.53
C LEU A 253 -7.99 -14.93 25.55
N LYS A 254 -8.78 -14.86 26.63
CA LYS A 254 -9.74 -13.77 26.86
C LYS A 254 -9.04 -12.42 26.97
N SER A 255 -7.95 -12.35 27.73
CA SER A 255 -7.13 -11.13 27.86
C SER A 255 -6.56 -10.66 26.51
N LEU A 256 -6.04 -11.58 25.70
CA LEU A 256 -5.55 -11.28 24.35
C LEU A 256 -6.69 -10.80 23.44
N ALA A 257 -7.85 -11.47 23.45
CA ALA A 257 -9.01 -11.07 22.67
C ALA A 257 -9.51 -9.66 23.03
N GLU A 258 -9.56 -9.32 24.32
CA GLU A 258 -9.90 -7.96 24.77
C GLU A 258 -8.86 -6.92 24.31
N ARG A 259 -7.56 -7.23 24.43
CA ARG A 259 -6.52 -6.35 23.91
C ARG A 259 -6.61 -6.17 22.39
N MET A 260 -6.93 -7.21 21.62
CA MET A 260 -7.13 -7.11 20.17
C MET A 260 -8.28 -6.16 19.84
N LYS A 261 -9.40 -6.23 20.58
CA LYS A 261 -10.53 -5.30 20.39
C LYS A 261 -10.12 -3.85 20.66
N ILE A 262 -9.40 -3.63 21.76
CA ILE A 262 -8.87 -2.31 22.11
C ILE A 262 -7.93 -1.81 21.00
N GLN A 263 -7.04 -2.67 20.53
CA GLN A 263 -6.12 -2.36 19.45
C GLN A 263 -6.85 -1.99 18.16
N LEU A 264 -7.86 -2.75 17.75
CA LEU A 264 -8.69 -2.46 16.58
C LEU A 264 -9.37 -1.08 16.69
N ASN A 265 -9.82 -0.69 17.89
CA ASN A 265 -10.45 0.61 18.11
C ASN A 265 -9.48 1.77 18.04
N ASN A 266 -8.26 1.57 18.54
CA ASN A 266 -7.21 2.60 18.54
C ASN A 266 -6.48 2.72 17.20
N THR A 267 -6.65 1.72 16.32
CA THR A 267 -6.01 1.70 15.02
C THR A 267 -6.69 2.66 14.06
N ARG A 268 -5.89 3.56 13.46
CA ARG A 268 -6.32 4.38 12.33
C ARG A 268 -6.43 3.48 11.11
N SER A 269 -7.65 3.33 10.59
CA SER A 269 -7.96 2.52 9.41
C SER A 269 -9.07 3.18 8.61
N ASN A 270 -9.18 2.80 7.33
CA ASN A 270 -10.24 3.26 6.44
C ASN A 270 -11.55 2.46 6.58
N LEU A 271 -11.62 1.57 7.56
CA LEU A 271 -12.82 0.77 7.83
C LEU A 271 -13.96 1.61 8.40
N SER A 272 -15.16 1.35 7.91
CA SER A 272 -16.41 1.84 8.50
C SER A 272 -16.66 1.26 9.89
N ASP A 273 -17.47 1.93 10.69
CA ASP A 273 -17.86 1.45 12.03
C ASP A 273 -18.52 0.06 11.97
N ALA A 274 -19.35 -0.18 10.95
CA ALA A 274 -20.00 -1.47 10.72
C ALA A 274 -18.97 -2.59 10.46
N GLN A 275 -17.93 -2.33 9.66
CA GLN A 275 -16.85 -3.29 9.44
C GLN A 275 -16.07 -3.55 10.73
N LYS A 276 -15.77 -2.51 11.52
CA LYS A 276 -15.11 -2.68 12.82
C LYS A 276 -15.96 -3.50 13.78
N ASP A 277 -17.28 -3.29 13.80
CA ASP A 277 -18.22 -4.08 14.60
C ASP A 277 -18.26 -5.55 14.17
N GLU A 278 -18.28 -5.80 12.87
CA GLU A 278 -18.19 -7.16 12.33
C GLU A 278 -16.88 -7.84 12.78
N LEU A 279 -15.75 -7.17 12.62
CA LEU A 279 -14.46 -7.69 13.06
C LEU A 279 -14.42 -7.98 14.56
N ARG A 280 -14.93 -7.08 15.40
CA ARG A 280 -15.06 -7.32 16.86
C ARG A 280 -15.88 -8.57 17.16
N SER A 281 -16.99 -8.77 16.45
CA SER A 281 -17.83 -9.95 16.64
C SER A 281 -17.09 -11.24 16.30
N ARG A 282 -16.29 -11.24 15.24
CA ARG A 282 -15.48 -12.39 14.85
C ARG A 282 -14.33 -12.67 15.84
N ILE A 283 -13.71 -11.63 16.43
CA ILE A 283 -12.72 -11.79 17.52
C ILE A 283 -13.34 -12.48 18.74
N ILE A 284 -14.65 -12.31 18.99
CA ILE A 284 -15.36 -12.97 20.11
C ILE A 284 -15.65 -14.44 19.77
N CYS A 285 -16.04 -14.71 18.53
CA CYS A 285 -16.52 -16.02 18.13
C CYS A 285 -15.39 -17.02 17.86
N ASP A 286 -14.21 -16.57 17.40
CA ASP A 286 -13.15 -17.48 16.98
C ASP A 286 -11.69 -17.03 17.26
N PRO A 287 -11.37 -16.47 18.45
CA PRO A 287 -9.97 -16.17 18.78
C PRO A 287 -9.16 -17.46 19.00
N GLN A 288 -9.85 -18.54 19.41
CA GLN A 288 -9.23 -19.83 19.69
C GLN A 288 -8.86 -20.58 18.41
N GLY A 289 -9.73 -20.60 17.39
CA GLY A 289 -9.48 -21.34 16.16
C GLY A 289 -8.30 -20.79 15.38
N LEU A 290 -8.21 -19.47 15.23
CA LEU A 290 -7.06 -18.87 14.55
C LEU A 290 -5.77 -18.97 15.36
N LEU A 291 -5.81 -18.73 16.68
CA LEU A 291 -4.59 -18.85 17.47
C LEU A 291 -4.08 -20.30 17.47
N PHE A 292 -4.99 -21.26 17.61
CA PHE A 292 -4.67 -22.67 17.45
C PHE A 292 -4.06 -22.95 16.08
N TYR A 293 -4.63 -22.37 15.01
CA TYR A 293 -4.09 -22.48 13.66
C TYR A 293 -2.67 -21.91 13.53
N LEU A 294 -2.41 -20.68 13.98
CA LEU A 294 -1.08 -20.05 13.93
C LEU A 294 -0.03 -20.89 14.67
N LEU A 295 -0.42 -21.40 15.84
CA LEU A 295 0.43 -22.26 16.65
C LEU A 295 0.67 -23.62 16.00
N HIS A 296 -0.36 -24.19 15.35
CA HIS A 296 -0.26 -25.48 14.65
C HIS A 296 0.58 -25.37 13.36
N LEU A 297 0.51 -24.24 12.66
CA LEU A 297 1.39 -23.92 11.53
C LEU A 297 2.85 -23.72 11.94
N GLY A 298 3.14 -23.61 13.25
CA GLY A 298 4.50 -23.39 13.72
C GLY A 298 5.09 -22.07 13.24
N VAL A 299 4.25 -21.03 13.11
CA VAL A 299 4.73 -19.65 12.91
C VAL A 299 5.75 -19.37 14.02
N ASN A 300 6.85 -18.67 13.74
CA ASN A 300 7.82 -18.28 14.77
C ASN A 300 7.67 -16.81 15.20
N TRP A 301 8.45 -16.41 16.20
CA TRP A 301 8.31 -15.08 16.78
C TRP A 301 8.67 -13.97 15.78
N GLU A 302 9.72 -14.16 15.00
CA GLU A 302 10.19 -13.23 13.96
C GLU A 302 9.11 -13.00 12.89
N GLN A 303 8.43 -14.08 12.48
CA GLN A 303 7.28 -14.02 11.57
C GLN A 303 6.11 -13.23 12.17
N ILE A 304 5.80 -13.41 13.46
CA ILE A 304 4.79 -12.60 14.16
C ILE A 304 5.22 -11.13 14.21
N GLN A 305 6.49 -10.84 14.50
CA GLN A 305 7.01 -9.46 14.55
C GLN A 305 6.93 -8.76 13.19
N LEU A 306 7.02 -9.49 12.08
CA LEU A 306 6.95 -8.91 10.74
C LEU A 306 5.63 -8.16 10.51
N PHE A 307 4.50 -8.68 11.02
CA PHE A 307 3.19 -8.03 10.89
C PHE A 307 3.12 -6.65 11.55
N ARG A 308 4.00 -6.35 12.51
CA ARG A 308 4.10 -5.01 13.13
C ARG A 308 4.59 -3.93 12.18
N GLN A 309 5.19 -4.32 11.06
CA GLN A 309 5.65 -3.38 10.05
C GLN A 309 4.53 -3.00 9.08
N LEU A 310 3.45 -3.78 8.97
CA LEU A 310 2.37 -3.48 8.05
C LEU A 310 1.36 -2.48 8.62
N PRO A 311 0.83 -1.55 7.80
CA PRO A 311 -0.41 -0.86 8.11
C PRO A 311 -1.57 -1.86 8.23
N PHE A 312 -2.53 -1.59 9.12
CA PHE A 312 -3.68 -2.46 9.31
C PHE A 312 -4.53 -2.62 8.03
N ASP A 313 -4.71 -1.56 7.25
CA ASP A 313 -5.48 -1.62 6.00
C ASP A 313 -4.88 -2.64 5.02
N CYS A 314 -3.55 -2.76 4.95
CA CYS A 314 -2.85 -3.76 4.14
C CYS A 314 -3.08 -5.19 4.65
N ALA A 315 -3.04 -5.39 5.98
CA ALA A 315 -3.35 -6.70 6.58
C ALA A 315 -4.83 -7.10 6.39
N TYR A 316 -5.73 -6.11 6.42
CA TYR A 316 -7.13 -6.32 6.10
C TYR A 316 -7.32 -6.72 4.63
N LEU A 317 -6.65 -6.04 3.69
CA LEU A 317 -6.66 -6.41 2.27
C LEU A 317 -6.20 -7.85 2.06
N PHE A 318 -5.08 -8.26 2.64
CA PHE A 318 -4.64 -9.66 2.56
C PHE A 318 -5.75 -10.66 2.96
N SER A 319 -6.58 -10.30 3.95
CA SER A 319 -7.65 -11.19 4.44
C SER A 319 -8.81 -11.38 3.47
N LEU A 320 -8.86 -10.61 2.38
CA LEU A 320 -9.91 -10.68 1.38
C LEU A 320 -9.56 -11.63 0.21
N TYR A 321 -8.30 -12.08 0.11
CA TYR A 321 -7.82 -12.88 -1.01
C TYR A 321 -7.28 -14.22 -0.54
N ASP A 322 -7.78 -15.28 -1.16
CA ASP A 322 -7.01 -16.52 -1.27
C ASP A 322 -6.03 -16.33 -2.44
N PHE A 323 -4.73 -16.31 -2.18
CA PHE A 323 -3.73 -16.14 -3.24
C PHE A 323 -2.81 -17.36 -3.36
N GLU A 324 -2.69 -17.88 -4.58
CA GLU A 324 -1.82 -19.01 -4.92
C GLU A 324 -0.44 -18.49 -5.37
N ILE A 325 0.54 -18.50 -4.45
CA ILE A 325 1.87 -17.96 -4.73
C ILE A 325 2.64 -18.72 -5.82
N ASN A 326 2.31 -20.00 -6.05
CA ASN A 326 3.02 -20.87 -7.00
C ASN A 326 3.08 -20.33 -8.42
N GLU A 327 2.07 -19.57 -8.83
CA GLU A 327 1.97 -19.06 -10.19
C GLU A 327 2.77 -17.77 -10.39
N VAL A 328 3.18 -17.11 -9.30
CA VAL A 328 3.91 -15.84 -9.33
C VAL A 328 5.30 -15.93 -8.71
N ILE A 329 5.62 -17.02 -8.01
CA ILE A 329 6.87 -17.21 -7.25
C ILE A 329 8.11 -16.93 -8.09
N ASP A 330 8.17 -17.47 -9.30
CA ASP A 330 9.32 -17.32 -10.20
C ASP A 330 9.45 -15.89 -10.71
N LYS A 331 8.36 -15.10 -10.70
CA LYS A 331 8.36 -13.70 -11.10
C LYS A 331 8.62 -12.73 -9.95
N ILE A 332 8.37 -13.14 -8.70
CA ILE A 332 8.64 -12.31 -7.51
C ILE A 332 10.00 -12.59 -6.86
N SER A 333 10.60 -13.76 -7.12
CA SER A 333 11.88 -14.16 -6.55
C SER A 333 13.04 -13.53 -7.31
N GLU A 334 13.80 -12.65 -6.65
CA GLU A 334 14.97 -11.97 -7.26
C GLU A 334 16.08 -12.92 -7.74
N SER A 335 16.11 -14.17 -7.27
CA SER A 335 17.05 -15.20 -7.73
C SER A 335 16.58 -15.96 -8.98
N SER A 336 15.33 -15.79 -9.37
CA SER A 336 14.74 -16.49 -10.51
C SER A 336 15.14 -15.82 -11.84
N PRO A 337 15.41 -16.60 -12.90
CA PRO A 337 15.59 -16.04 -14.24
C PRO A 337 14.32 -15.40 -14.81
N GLU A 338 13.15 -15.70 -14.24
CA GLU A 338 11.85 -15.15 -14.64
C GLU A 338 11.42 -13.93 -13.80
N TYR A 339 12.31 -13.43 -12.93
CA TYR A 339 12.05 -12.28 -12.09
C TYR A 339 11.52 -11.10 -12.90
N ASP A 340 10.34 -10.61 -12.52
CA ASP A 340 9.68 -9.46 -13.13
C ASP A 340 9.47 -8.38 -12.07
N PRO A 341 10.23 -7.26 -12.13
CA PRO A 341 10.06 -6.17 -11.19
C PRO A 341 8.66 -5.55 -11.24
N GLU A 342 7.95 -5.59 -12.38
CA GLU A 342 6.57 -5.09 -12.51
C GLU A 342 5.55 -5.90 -11.70
N ILE A 343 5.92 -7.11 -11.28
CA ILE A 343 5.09 -7.95 -10.42
C ILE A 343 5.66 -7.92 -8.99
N ALA A 344 6.97 -8.14 -8.84
CA ALA A 344 7.63 -8.22 -7.54
C ALA A 344 7.54 -6.93 -6.72
N LEU A 345 7.45 -5.78 -7.40
CA LEU A 345 7.41 -4.44 -6.79
C LEU A 345 6.05 -3.75 -6.99
N LEU A 346 4.99 -4.51 -7.27
CA LEU A 346 3.62 -4.01 -7.10
C LEU A 346 3.48 -3.43 -5.70
N THR A 347 2.72 -2.35 -5.58
CA THR A 347 2.53 -1.62 -4.34
C THR A 347 1.07 -1.64 -3.90
N TRP A 348 0.82 -1.35 -2.62
CA TRP A 348 -0.55 -1.13 -2.14
C TRP A 348 -1.27 0.04 -2.83
N SER A 349 -0.52 0.95 -3.47
CA SER A 349 -1.09 2.10 -4.19
C SER A 349 -1.58 1.77 -5.60
N ASP A 350 -1.29 0.56 -6.09
CA ASP A 350 -1.77 0.06 -7.39
C ASP A 350 -3.27 -0.31 -7.38
N GLY A 351 -3.97 -0.01 -6.29
CA GLY A 351 -5.35 -0.38 -6.06
C GLY A 351 -5.40 -1.70 -5.32
N ASP A 352 -5.38 -2.79 -6.09
CA ASP A 352 -5.38 -4.13 -5.54
C ASP A 352 -4.28 -4.97 -6.19
N PRO A 353 -3.06 -4.93 -5.63
CA PRO A 353 -1.92 -5.63 -6.22
C PRO A 353 -2.09 -7.16 -6.23
N LEU A 354 -2.98 -7.72 -5.41
CA LEU A 354 -3.27 -9.15 -5.37
C LEU A 354 -4.27 -9.53 -6.46
N GLU A 355 -5.33 -8.72 -6.64
CA GLU A 355 -6.26 -8.87 -7.78
C GLU A 355 -5.59 -8.60 -9.12
N ILE A 356 -4.67 -7.63 -9.22
CA ILE A 356 -3.92 -7.40 -10.47
C ILE A 356 -3.11 -8.64 -10.88
N ALA A 357 -2.53 -9.35 -9.91
CA ALA A 357 -1.86 -10.62 -10.18
C ALA A 357 -2.87 -11.70 -10.63
N GLU A 358 -4.01 -11.82 -9.94
CA GLU A 358 -5.11 -12.71 -10.35
C GLU A 358 -5.63 -12.42 -11.76
N GLU A 359 -5.88 -11.16 -12.12
CA GLU A 359 -6.36 -10.74 -13.43
C GLU A 359 -5.35 -11.08 -14.53
N ARG A 360 -4.06 -10.80 -14.32
CA ARG A 360 -3.01 -11.14 -15.29
C ARG A 360 -2.90 -12.64 -15.51
N ARG A 361 -3.16 -13.45 -14.47
CA ARG A 361 -3.27 -14.91 -14.58
C ARG A 361 -4.47 -15.33 -15.41
N GLN A 362 -5.66 -14.78 -15.15
CA GLN A 362 -6.85 -15.08 -15.96
C GLN A 362 -6.67 -14.71 -17.44
N GLN A 363 -5.81 -13.74 -17.74
CA GLN A 363 -5.46 -13.32 -19.10
C GLN A 363 -4.35 -14.17 -19.75
N GLY A 364 -3.75 -15.13 -19.04
CA GLY A 364 -2.64 -15.96 -19.55
C GLY A 364 -1.33 -15.18 -19.74
N VAL A 365 -1.20 -14.03 -19.10
CA VAL A 365 0.04 -13.23 -19.06
C VAL A 365 0.97 -13.75 -17.96
N LEU A 366 0.38 -14.34 -16.91
CA LEU A 366 1.11 -15.01 -15.85
C LEU A 366 1.35 -16.47 -16.12
#